data_AF-A0A350Y8A7-F1
#
_entry.id   AF-A0A350Y8A7-F1
#
_cell.length_a   1.000
_cell.length_b   1.000
_cell.length_c   1.000
_cell.angle_alpha   90.00
_cell.angle_beta   90.00
_cell.angle_gamma   90.00
#
_symmetry.space_group_name_H-M   'P 1'
#
loop_
_entity.id
_entity.type
_entity.pdbx_description
1 polymer ?
#
loop_
_entity_poly.entity_id
_entity_poly.type
_entity_poly.pdbx_seq_one_letter_code
_entity_poly.pdbx_strand_id
1 'polypeptide(L)'
;MDINEFQERYSAGERNFPEIDLTGADLSETDLSHVNLSNATLTGANLKGTRFHGANLSGADLSGVDLSTATLSAVSLYETNLRGANLSQAQLALASVQNADLTGANLSQANLVQADLSGANLTDANLTGVDLSEALVQGTDLTGATLERADLSTAVMQEEVVMTGTIMPDGSQNSA
;
A
#
# COMPACT_ATOMS: atom_id res chain seq x y z
N MET A 1 16.99 -18.15 -4.48
CA MET A 1 16.83 -17.78 -5.90
C MET A 1 17.43 -16.40 -6.05
N ASP A 2 18.29 -16.19 -7.03
CA ASP A 2 18.81 -14.85 -7.33
C ASP A 2 17.88 -14.09 -8.30
N ILE A 3 18.17 -12.81 -8.54
CA ILE A 3 17.35 -11.96 -9.40
C ILE A 3 17.32 -12.43 -10.86
N ASN A 4 18.39 -13.04 -11.36
CA ASN A 4 18.47 -13.49 -12.75
C ASN A 4 17.58 -14.72 -12.96
N GLU A 5 17.65 -15.67 -12.03
CA GLU A 5 16.80 -16.86 -12.03
C GLU A 5 15.31 -16.47 -11.89
N PHE A 6 14.99 -15.48 -11.05
CA PHE A 6 13.64 -14.93 -10.97
C PHE A 6 13.18 -14.37 -12.32
N GLN A 7 13.98 -13.51 -12.95
CA GLN A 7 13.64 -12.88 -14.23
C GLN A 7 13.47 -13.90 -15.36
N GLU A 8 14.31 -14.93 -15.41
CA GLU A 8 14.20 -16.02 -16.38
C GLU A 8 12.89 -16.79 -16.22
N ARG A 9 12.58 -17.23 -14.99
CA ARG A 9 11.35 -17.98 -14.67
C ARG A 9 10.11 -17.12 -14.93
N TYR A 10 10.15 -15.85 -14.53
CA TYR A 10 9.06 -14.91 -14.76
C TYR A 10 8.80 -14.70 -16.27
N SER A 11 9.86 -14.54 -17.06
CA SER A 11 9.79 -14.41 -18.52
C SER A 11 9.29 -15.68 -19.19
N ALA A 12 9.56 -16.85 -18.61
CA ALA A 12 9.03 -18.15 -19.04
C ALA A 12 7.53 -18.34 -18.71
N GLY A 13 6.89 -17.37 -18.06
CA GLY A 13 5.47 -17.39 -17.73
C GLY A 13 5.16 -17.88 -16.32
N GLU A 14 6.18 -18.18 -15.52
CA GLU A 14 5.94 -18.49 -14.12
C GLU A 14 5.44 -17.24 -13.38
N ARG A 15 4.46 -17.41 -12.50
CA ARG A 15 3.86 -16.33 -11.73
C ARG A 15 3.86 -16.61 -10.23
N ASN A 16 4.37 -17.75 -9.78
CA ASN A 16 4.26 -18.17 -8.39
C ASN A 16 5.63 -18.15 -7.69
N PHE A 17 5.88 -17.11 -6.92
CA PHE A 17 7.14 -16.88 -6.20
C PHE A 17 6.90 -16.51 -4.73
N PRO A 18 6.17 -17.34 -3.95
CA PRO A 18 5.97 -17.07 -2.55
C PRO A 18 7.30 -17.11 -1.79
N GLU A 19 7.44 -16.30 -0.74
CA GLU A 19 8.59 -16.31 0.18
C GLU A 19 9.95 -16.00 -0.49
N ILE A 20 9.94 -15.47 -1.72
CA ILE A 20 11.17 -15.12 -2.42
C ILE A 20 11.87 -13.94 -1.73
N ASP A 21 13.19 -14.02 -1.64
CA ASP A 21 14.03 -12.88 -1.27
C ASP A 21 14.42 -12.10 -2.53
N LEU A 22 13.88 -10.88 -2.63
CA LEU A 22 14.16 -9.88 -3.66
C LEU A 22 14.77 -8.61 -3.02
N THR A 23 15.44 -8.75 -1.87
CA THR A 23 16.10 -7.64 -1.18
C THR A 23 17.07 -6.93 -2.11
N GLY A 24 16.89 -5.61 -2.27
CA GLY A 24 17.75 -4.79 -3.12
C GLY A 24 17.67 -5.10 -4.63
N ALA A 25 16.71 -5.93 -5.07
CA ALA A 25 16.54 -6.26 -6.48
C ALA A 25 16.13 -5.04 -7.30
N ASP A 26 16.64 -4.94 -8.53
CA ASP A 26 16.13 -3.96 -9.49
C ASP A 26 14.97 -4.57 -10.29
N LEU A 27 13.76 -4.11 -9.99
CA LEU A 27 12.51 -4.50 -10.64
C LEU A 27 11.84 -3.29 -11.30
N SER A 28 12.59 -2.20 -11.51
CA SER A 28 12.06 -0.98 -12.09
C SER A 28 11.48 -1.24 -13.47
N GLU A 29 10.38 -0.56 -13.77
CA GLU A 29 9.62 -0.68 -15.03
C GLU A 29 9.13 -2.10 -15.37
N THR A 30 9.25 -3.06 -14.45
CA THR A 30 8.85 -4.44 -14.68
C THR A 30 7.33 -4.57 -14.58
N ASP A 31 6.74 -5.32 -15.50
CA ASP A 31 5.37 -5.77 -15.38
C ASP A 31 5.30 -6.98 -14.46
N LEU A 32 4.84 -6.80 -13.23
CA LEU A 32 4.59 -7.85 -12.24
C LEU A 32 3.09 -8.07 -12.04
N SER A 33 2.25 -7.78 -13.04
CA SER A 33 0.81 -7.98 -12.95
C SER A 33 0.48 -9.46 -12.74
N HIS A 34 -0.45 -9.75 -11.83
CA HIS A 34 -0.90 -11.10 -11.46
C HIS A 34 0.17 -12.05 -10.90
N VAL A 35 1.36 -11.54 -10.54
CA VAL A 35 2.37 -12.35 -9.85
C VAL A 35 1.92 -12.65 -8.43
N ASN A 36 2.26 -13.84 -7.94
CA ASN A 36 2.21 -14.17 -6.52
C ASN A 36 3.60 -13.99 -5.91
N LEU A 37 3.72 -12.96 -5.07
CA LEU A 37 4.87 -12.60 -4.25
C LEU A 37 4.47 -12.60 -2.76
N SER A 38 3.48 -13.42 -2.38
CA SER A 38 3.07 -13.55 -0.98
C SER A 38 4.26 -13.89 -0.08
N ASN A 39 4.38 -13.21 1.06
CA ASN A 39 5.48 -13.37 2.02
C ASN A 39 6.88 -13.08 1.44
N ALA A 40 7.00 -12.44 0.27
CA ALA A 40 8.30 -12.07 -0.29
C ALA A 40 8.98 -10.98 0.54
N THR A 41 10.32 -10.95 0.51
CA THR A 41 11.09 -9.83 1.06
C THR A 41 11.53 -8.92 -0.09
N LEU A 42 11.04 -7.68 -0.11
CA LEU A 42 11.30 -6.68 -1.16
C LEU A 42 11.99 -5.42 -0.61
N THR A 43 12.50 -5.49 0.61
CA THR A 43 13.16 -4.35 1.26
C THR A 43 14.34 -3.84 0.42
N GLY A 44 14.41 -2.51 0.23
CA GLY A 44 15.42 -1.87 -0.59
C GLY A 44 15.36 -2.17 -2.10
N ALA A 45 14.37 -2.93 -2.59
CA ALA A 45 14.19 -3.16 -4.02
C ALA A 45 13.84 -1.85 -4.74
N ASN A 46 14.33 -1.69 -5.96
CA ASN A 46 13.93 -0.59 -6.85
C ASN A 46 12.63 -0.99 -7.56
N LEU A 47 11.49 -0.44 -7.10
CA LEU A 47 10.15 -0.72 -7.63
C LEU A 47 9.57 0.45 -8.45
N LYS A 48 10.43 1.38 -8.88
CA LYS A 48 10.00 2.56 -9.63
C LYS A 48 9.35 2.17 -10.95
N GLY A 49 8.11 2.59 -11.17
CA GLY A 49 7.36 2.31 -12.40
C GLY A 49 6.94 0.85 -12.57
N THR A 50 7.14 0.00 -11.55
CA THR A 50 6.70 -1.39 -11.57
C THR A 50 5.16 -1.46 -11.57
N ARG A 51 4.60 -2.41 -12.33
CA ARG A 51 3.15 -2.61 -12.41
C ARG A 51 2.75 -3.87 -11.66
N PHE A 52 1.89 -3.73 -10.65
CA PHE A 52 1.42 -4.80 -9.76
C PHE A 52 -0.08 -5.07 -9.89
N HIS A 53 -0.68 -4.76 -11.04
CA HIS A 53 -2.12 -4.93 -11.21
C HIS A 53 -2.55 -6.37 -10.90
N GLY A 54 -3.45 -6.54 -9.93
CA GLY A 54 -3.94 -7.86 -9.52
C GLY A 54 -2.87 -8.80 -8.95
N ALA A 55 -1.70 -8.28 -8.55
CA ALA A 55 -0.66 -9.09 -7.92
C ALA A 55 -1.05 -9.46 -6.48
N ASN A 56 -0.47 -10.55 -5.98
CA ASN A 56 -0.57 -10.94 -4.58
C ASN A 56 0.74 -10.62 -3.85
N LEU A 57 0.71 -9.64 -2.96
CA LEU A 57 1.80 -9.23 -2.08
C LEU A 57 1.47 -9.48 -0.61
N SER A 58 0.43 -10.27 -0.31
CA SER A 58 0.01 -10.53 1.08
C SER A 58 1.17 -11.02 1.94
N GLY A 59 1.34 -10.42 3.12
CA GLY A 59 2.41 -10.74 4.06
C GLY A 59 3.83 -10.36 3.60
N ALA A 60 3.99 -9.69 2.46
CA ALA A 60 5.31 -9.29 1.98
C ALA A 60 5.93 -8.18 2.86
N ASP A 61 7.25 -8.11 2.88
CA ASP A 61 7.99 -7.00 3.48
C ASP A 61 8.39 -5.98 2.42
N LEU A 62 7.66 -4.87 2.41
CA LEU A 62 7.85 -3.69 1.57
C LEU A 62 8.22 -2.47 2.43
N SER A 63 8.81 -2.67 3.61
CA SER A 63 9.17 -1.55 4.48
C SER A 63 10.20 -0.61 3.81
N GLY A 64 9.92 0.70 3.88
CA GLY A 64 10.77 1.76 3.37
C GLY A 64 10.96 1.81 1.84
N VAL A 65 10.25 0.99 1.06
CA VAL A 65 10.40 0.98 -0.40
C VAL A 65 9.76 2.21 -1.05
N ASP A 66 10.23 2.58 -2.24
CA ASP A 66 9.60 3.60 -3.08
C ASP A 66 8.66 2.96 -4.10
N LEU A 67 7.36 3.10 -3.84
CA LEU A 67 6.24 2.74 -4.70
C LEU A 67 5.51 3.98 -5.23
N SER A 68 6.17 5.16 -5.21
CA SER A 68 5.54 6.36 -5.73
C SER A 68 5.17 6.19 -7.19
N THR A 69 3.96 6.65 -7.56
CA THR A 69 3.37 6.50 -8.90
C THR A 69 3.16 5.06 -9.39
N ALA A 70 3.40 4.04 -8.55
CA ALA A 70 3.21 2.63 -8.95
C ALA A 70 1.74 2.32 -9.25
N THR A 71 1.51 1.40 -10.19
CA THR A 71 0.16 0.91 -10.49
C THR A 71 -0.12 -0.35 -9.66
N LEU A 72 -0.95 -0.21 -8.64
CA LEU A 72 -1.28 -1.21 -7.63
C LEU A 72 -2.79 -1.53 -7.63
N SER A 73 -3.50 -1.24 -8.74
CA SER A 73 -4.96 -1.42 -8.77
C SER A 73 -5.32 -2.89 -8.61
N ALA A 74 -6.29 -3.18 -7.74
CA ALA A 74 -6.72 -4.54 -7.37
C ALA A 74 -5.60 -5.45 -6.81
N VAL A 75 -4.51 -4.88 -6.27
CA VAL A 75 -3.45 -5.65 -5.60
C VAL A 75 -3.95 -6.20 -4.25
N SER A 76 -3.43 -7.36 -3.84
CA SER A 76 -3.57 -7.84 -2.46
C SER A 76 -2.34 -7.46 -1.64
N LEU A 77 -2.53 -6.58 -0.67
CA LEU A 77 -1.58 -6.14 0.36
C LEU A 77 -2.03 -6.56 1.77
N TYR A 78 -2.88 -7.58 1.88
CA TYR A 78 -3.34 -8.13 3.15
C TYR A 78 -2.15 -8.47 4.08
N GLU A 79 -2.15 -7.97 5.32
CA GLU A 79 -1.08 -8.18 6.32
C GLU A 79 0.34 -7.81 5.83
N THR A 80 0.47 -6.91 4.86
CA THR A 80 1.77 -6.49 4.32
C THR A 80 2.45 -5.48 5.23
N ASN A 81 3.78 -5.56 5.37
CA ASN A 81 4.58 -4.53 6.02
C ASN A 81 4.95 -3.43 5.02
N LEU A 82 4.37 -2.24 5.17
CA LEU A 82 4.60 -1.03 4.37
C LEU A 82 5.12 0.14 5.23
N ARG A 83 5.70 -0.15 6.41
CA ARG A 83 6.19 0.88 7.33
C ARG A 83 7.16 1.82 6.63
N GLY A 84 6.88 3.12 6.70
CA GLY A 84 7.70 4.17 6.07
C GLY A 84 7.83 4.09 4.55
N ALA A 85 7.02 3.27 3.86
CA ALA A 85 7.05 3.20 2.40
C ALA A 85 6.55 4.50 1.76
N ASN A 86 7.08 4.84 0.60
CA ASN A 86 6.58 5.96 -0.21
C ASN A 86 5.57 5.44 -1.24
N LEU A 87 4.29 5.70 -1.02
CA LEU A 87 3.16 5.37 -1.89
C LEU A 87 2.55 6.65 -2.51
N SER A 88 3.28 7.77 -2.51
CA SER A 88 2.74 9.04 -3.03
C SER A 88 2.31 8.90 -4.49
N GLN A 89 1.11 9.39 -4.80
CA GLN A 89 0.48 9.30 -6.14
C GLN A 89 0.31 7.85 -6.68
N ALA A 90 0.45 6.82 -5.84
CA ALA A 90 0.22 5.44 -6.22
C ALA A 90 -1.25 5.19 -6.58
N GLN A 91 -1.49 4.27 -7.53
CA GLN A 91 -2.83 3.90 -7.99
C GLN A 91 -3.27 2.61 -7.31
N LEU A 92 -3.96 2.71 -6.16
CA LEU A 92 -4.40 1.61 -5.30
C LEU A 92 -5.92 1.37 -5.36
N ALA A 93 -6.61 1.88 -6.38
CA ALA A 93 -8.05 1.65 -6.53
C ALA A 93 -8.37 0.15 -6.46
N LEU A 94 -9.41 -0.22 -5.70
CA LEU A 94 -9.84 -1.60 -5.45
C LEU A 94 -8.80 -2.51 -4.75
N ALA A 95 -7.72 -1.95 -4.18
CA ALA A 95 -6.72 -2.74 -3.46
C ALA A 95 -7.29 -3.33 -2.16
N SER A 96 -6.82 -4.53 -1.81
CA SER A 96 -7.04 -5.15 -0.52
C SER A 96 -5.84 -4.80 0.38
N VAL A 97 -6.05 -3.96 1.39
CA VAL A 97 -5.01 -3.42 2.27
C VAL A 97 -5.30 -3.77 3.74
N GLN A 98 -6.21 -4.72 3.97
CA GLN A 98 -6.65 -5.07 5.31
C GLN A 98 -5.48 -5.56 6.18
N ASN A 99 -5.47 -5.12 7.44
CA ASN A 99 -4.45 -5.45 8.44
C ASN A 99 -3.00 -5.11 8.04
N ALA A 100 -2.78 -4.32 6.99
CA ALA A 100 -1.44 -3.88 6.60
C ALA A 100 -0.87 -2.88 7.61
N ASP A 101 0.45 -2.90 7.79
CA ASP A 101 1.17 -1.91 8.59
C ASP A 101 1.74 -0.80 7.70
N LEU A 102 1.06 0.34 7.70
CA LEU A 102 1.42 1.56 6.96
C LEU A 102 1.95 2.64 7.90
N THR A 103 2.46 2.28 9.09
CA THR A 103 2.97 3.25 10.06
C THR A 103 4.01 4.18 9.40
N GLY A 104 3.77 5.49 9.46
CA GLY A 104 4.65 6.52 8.89
C GLY A 104 4.79 6.49 7.36
N ALA A 105 3.95 5.74 6.65
CA ALA A 105 3.99 5.69 5.19
C ALA A 105 3.51 7.02 4.56
N ASN A 106 4.03 7.33 3.37
CA ASN A 106 3.59 8.49 2.60
C ASN A 106 2.60 8.07 1.51
N LEU A 107 1.30 8.31 1.72
CA LEU A 107 0.23 8.06 0.75
C LEU A 107 -0.31 9.36 0.12
N SER A 108 0.44 10.47 0.18
CA SER A 108 -0.04 11.75 -0.32
C SER A 108 -0.48 11.65 -1.78
N GLN A 109 -1.69 12.13 -2.09
CA GLN A 109 -2.30 12.09 -3.42
C GLN A 109 -2.46 10.68 -4.02
N ALA A 110 -2.37 9.62 -3.21
CA ALA A 110 -2.68 8.27 -3.69
C ALA A 110 -4.17 8.12 -3.99
N ASN A 111 -4.49 7.23 -4.91
CA ASN A 111 -5.86 6.85 -5.25
C ASN A 111 -6.20 5.53 -4.56
N LEU A 112 -7.04 5.57 -3.54
CA LEU A 112 -7.56 4.43 -2.78
C LEU A 112 -9.07 4.27 -2.95
N VAL A 113 -9.62 4.74 -4.08
CA VAL A 113 -11.05 4.60 -4.40
C VAL A 113 -11.46 3.13 -4.29
N GLN A 114 -12.51 2.87 -3.50
CA GLN A 114 -13.05 1.53 -3.25
C GLN A 114 -12.02 0.51 -2.69
N ALA A 115 -10.90 0.96 -2.13
CA ALA A 115 -9.97 0.07 -1.46
C ALA A 115 -10.53 -0.40 -0.11
N ASP A 116 -10.11 -1.59 0.33
CA ASP A 116 -10.43 -2.12 1.66
C ASP A 116 -9.22 -1.97 2.58
N LEU A 117 -9.27 -0.98 3.47
CA LEU A 117 -8.24 -0.73 4.47
C LEU A 117 -8.61 -1.28 5.85
N SER A 118 -9.62 -2.15 5.96
CA SER A 118 -10.14 -2.56 7.27
C SER A 118 -9.03 -3.13 8.17
N GLY A 119 -8.92 -2.62 9.40
CA GLY A 119 -7.89 -3.00 10.37
C GLY A 119 -6.46 -2.53 10.05
N ALA A 120 -6.24 -1.74 8.99
CA ALA A 120 -4.92 -1.24 8.65
C ALA A 120 -4.40 -0.22 9.69
N ASN A 121 -3.10 -0.27 9.97
CA ASN A 121 -2.43 0.70 10.83
C ASN A 121 -1.82 1.81 9.98
N LEU A 122 -2.40 3.01 10.05
CA LEU A 122 -1.96 4.23 9.36
C LEU A 122 -1.42 5.27 10.35
N THR A 123 -0.94 4.83 11.52
CA THR A 123 -0.37 5.74 12.53
C THR A 123 0.74 6.59 11.93
N ASP A 124 0.71 7.90 12.15
CA ASP A 124 1.65 8.90 11.64
C ASP A 124 1.79 8.92 10.10
N ALA A 125 0.87 8.31 9.35
CA ALA A 125 0.91 8.30 7.89
C ALA A 125 0.52 9.65 7.29
N ASN A 126 1.13 10.00 6.15
CA ASN A 126 0.73 11.17 5.37
C ASN A 126 -0.30 10.77 4.31
N LEU A 127 -1.55 11.18 4.50
CA LEU A 127 -2.68 10.95 3.60
C LEU A 127 -3.15 12.27 2.94
N THR A 128 -2.28 13.28 2.86
CA THR A 128 -2.64 14.60 2.31
C THR A 128 -3.14 14.45 0.87
N GLY A 129 -4.37 14.90 0.60
CA GLY A 129 -4.98 14.86 -0.73
C GLY A 129 -5.27 13.44 -1.25
N VAL A 130 -5.28 12.42 -0.40
CA VAL A 130 -5.64 11.05 -0.79
C VAL A 130 -7.10 10.99 -1.21
N ASP A 131 -7.42 10.16 -2.20
CA ASP A 131 -8.80 9.82 -2.54
C ASP A 131 -9.18 8.49 -1.89
N LEU A 132 -10.01 8.54 -0.86
CA LEU A 132 -10.55 7.40 -0.13
C LEU A 132 -12.05 7.24 -0.40
N SER A 133 -12.56 7.79 -1.51
CA SER A 133 -13.97 7.70 -1.81
C SER A 133 -14.44 6.25 -1.96
N GLU A 134 -15.58 5.93 -1.36
CA GLU A 134 -16.13 4.56 -1.26
C GLU A 134 -15.21 3.52 -0.59
N ALA A 135 -14.11 3.92 0.05
CA ALA A 135 -13.21 2.99 0.72
C ALA A 135 -13.84 2.39 2.00
N LEU A 136 -13.45 1.16 2.33
CA LEU A 136 -13.74 0.55 3.62
C LEU A 136 -12.60 0.87 4.58
N VAL A 137 -12.89 1.57 5.68
CA VAL A 137 -11.87 2.01 6.66
C VAL A 137 -12.19 1.53 8.07
N GLN A 138 -12.98 0.48 8.22
CA GLN A 138 -13.41 -0.01 9.53
C GLN A 138 -12.23 -0.49 10.36
N GLY A 139 -12.14 -0.07 11.62
CA GLY A 139 -11.05 -0.47 12.52
C GLY A 139 -9.66 0.03 12.10
N THR A 140 -9.57 0.99 11.18
CA THR A 140 -8.28 1.63 10.84
C THR A 140 -7.77 2.48 12.01
N ASP A 141 -6.45 2.49 12.20
CA ASP A 141 -5.79 3.40 13.14
C ASP A 141 -5.14 4.55 12.39
N LEU A 142 -5.69 5.75 12.51
CA LEU A 142 -5.22 7.00 11.92
C LEU A 142 -4.54 7.90 12.96
N THR A 143 -4.14 7.39 14.11
CA THR A 143 -3.49 8.18 15.17
C THR A 143 -2.33 9.00 14.60
N GLY A 144 -2.35 10.32 14.79
CA GLY A 144 -1.31 11.23 14.28
C GLY A 144 -1.23 11.37 12.75
N ALA A 145 -2.09 10.69 11.99
CA ALA A 145 -2.10 10.76 10.53
C ALA A 145 -2.54 12.15 10.02
N THR A 146 -2.14 12.49 8.79
CA THR A 146 -2.54 13.76 8.15
C THR A 146 -3.48 13.50 6.97
N LEU A 147 -4.76 13.87 7.10
CA LEU A 147 -5.80 13.77 6.07
C LEU A 147 -6.10 15.10 5.39
N GLU A 148 -5.27 16.13 5.52
CA GLU A 148 -5.53 17.45 4.92
C GLU A 148 -5.89 17.31 3.43
N ARG A 149 -7.02 17.88 2.99
CA ARG A 149 -7.55 17.77 1.63
C ARG A 149 -7.89 16.35 1.14
N ALA A 150 -7.92 15.35 2.00
CA ALA A 150 -8.37 14.00 1.64
C ALA A 150 -9.84 14.00 1.26
N ASP A 151 -10.20 13.20 0.26
CA ASP A 151 -11.58 12.89 -0.07
C ASP A 151 -12.03 11.65 0.70
N LEU A 152 -12.92 11.84 1.68
CA LEU A 152 -13.55 10.77 2.47
C LEU A 152 -15.03 10.60 2.10
N SER A 153 -15.47 11.16 0.97
CA SER A 153 -16.86 11.05 0.53
C SER A 153 -17.23 9.58 0.40
N THR A 154 -18.40 9.21 0.95
CA THR A 154 -18.95 7.84 0.93
C THR A 154 -18.06 6.74 1.53
N ALA A 155 -16.93 7.08 2.17
CA ALA A 155 -16.11 6.11 2.90
C ALA A 155 -16.93 5.46 4.02
N VAL A 156 -16.85 4.14 4.12
CA VAL A 156 -17.67 3.35 5.05
C VAL A 156 -16.94 3.26 6.39
N MET A 157 -17.47 3.91 7.42
CA MET A 157 -16.90 3.97 8.78
C MET A 157 -17.78 3.23 9.82
N GLN A 158 -18.32 2.05 9.47
CA GLN A 158 -19.32 1.36 10.32
C GLN A 158 -18.77 0.79 11.66
N GLU A 159 -17.46 0.85 11.89
CA GLU A 159 -16.80 0.53 13.17
C GLU A 159 -15.78 1.61 13.56
N GLU A 160 -15.38 1.65 14.84
CA GLU A 160 -14.59 2.74 15.43
C GLU A 160 -13.22 2.89 14.75
N VAL A 161 -13.05 4.00 14.04
CA VAL A 161 -11.78 4.42 13.46
C VAL A 161 -11.04 5.22 14.53
N VAL A 162 -9.81 4.83 14.85
CA VAL A 162 -9.01 5.57 15.83
C VAL A 162 -8.44 6.79 15.13
N MET A 163 -8.77 7.99 15.60
CA MET A 163 -8.35 9.26 14.98
C MET A 163 -7.70 10.23 15.97
N THR A 164 -7.08 9.72 17.02
CA THR A 164 -6.47 10.57 18.05
C THR A 164 -5.33 11.40 17.44
N GLY A 165 -5.43 12.72 17.53
CA GLY A 165 -4.39 13.62 17.01
C GLY A 165 -4.30 13.71 15.48
N THR A 166 -5.20 13.06 14.74
CA THR A 166 -5.27 13.14 13.27
C THR A 166 -5.55 14.57 12.80
N ILE A 167 -4.89 15.01 11.74
CA ILE A 167 -5.24 16.26 11.04
C ILE A 167 -6.34 15.93 10.03
N MET A 168 -7.51 16.54 10.16
CA MET A 168 -8.71 16.30 9.37
C MET A 168 -8.63 16.94 7.97
N PRO A 169 -9.53 16.59 7.02
CA PRO A 169 -9.53 17.17 5.67
C PRO A 169 -9.56 18.69 5.58
N ASP A 170 -10.16 19.37 6.56
CA ASP A 170 -10.22 20.83 6.66
C ASP A 170 -9.00 21.47 7.35
N GLY A 171 -8.02 20.66 7.75
CA GLY A 171 -6.81 21.09 8.46
C GLY A 171 -6.97 21.22 9.98
N SER A 172 -8.16 20.96 10.53
CA SER A 172 -8.34 20.92 11.98
C SER A 172 -7.69 19.67 12.59
N GLN A 173 -7.24 19.76 13.84
CA GLN A 173 -6.71 18.59 14.55
C GLN A 173 -7.81 17.94 15.39
N ASN A 174 -7.96 16.63 15.27
CA ASN A 174 -8.87 15.85 16.11
C ASN A 174 -8.31 15.74 17.54
N SER A 175 -9.06 16.28 18.50
CA SER A 175 -8.61 16.52 19.88
C SER A 175 -8.70 15.30 20.81
N ALA A 176 -8.98 14.11 20.27
CA ALA A 176 -9.52 12.94 20.98
C ALA A 176 -11.00 13.09 21.36
#